data_AF-A0A7J4GQY4-F1
#
_entry.id   AF-A0A7J4GQY4-F1
#
_cell.length_a   1.000
_cell.length_b   1.000
_cell.length_c   1.000
_cell.angle_alpha   90.00
_cell.angle_beta   90.00
_cell.angle_gamma   90.00
#
_symmetry.space_group_name_H-M   'P 1'
#
loop_
_entity.id
_entity.type
_entity.pdbx_description
1 polymer ?
#
loop_
_entity_poly.entity_id
_entity_poly.type
_entity_poly.pdbx_seq_one_letter_code
_entity_poly.pdbx_strand_id
1 'polypeptide(L)'
;MSGSAADDLQHPRRNLGNRFRSQAEKFVKLVRKDPTRKEQNLAWAEQNAQQALLHDFTDERNWLTLIHIKKLRGDADGIHRCLEDLFTVLGRDPERVDDLAELNFLELGHDLMSATLLVDPLNPDKWWQKTQEKQNLQDFADRCKRLDFRDQRANITHGRRMQKLREDGQVELFIDLVQHLLAHRPANFELWLQLGRLHEGRKEVDEAWLCYDHVQALRPRSEERDKYLKRLTERMDSAIGWKGPDADAKTSFLKRMEKLARKISTPTPDAKSEADVVEVESEESKLQALLSAGDAEEAFFMARGLLAIGESWASEYMDKAREMLN
;
A
#
# COMPACT_ATOMS: atom_id res chain seq x y z
N MET A 1 15.28 27.68 7.34
CA MET A 1 14.87 28.16 5.99
C MET A 1 15.73 27.44 4.97
N SER A 2 15.14 27.06 3.83
CA SER A 2 15.68 26.22 2.73
C SER A 2 15.69 24.70 2.98
N GLY A 3 14.51 24.09 2.84
CA GLY A 3 14.36 22.63 2.69
C GLY A 3 13.08 22.18 1.97
N SER A 4 12.22 23.10 1.50
CA SER A 4 10.93 22.73 0.87
C SER A 4 10.89 22.92 -0.66
N ALA A 5 12.04 23.05 -1.32
CA ALA A 5 12.10 23.31 -2.76
C ALA A 5 12.61 22.11 -3.59
N ALA A 6 12.94 20.98 -2.94
CA ALA A 6 13.51 19.81 -3.62
C ALA A 6 12.47 18.73 -3.98
N ASP A 7 11.25 18.79 -3.43
CA ASP A 7 10.20 17.78 -3.70
C ASP A 7 9.38 18.08 -4.98
N ASP A 8 9.68 19.22 -5.62
CA ASP A 8 9.20 19.62 -6.95
C ASP A 8 10.12 19.14 -8.09
N LEU A 9 11.10 18.27 -7.79
CA LEU A 9 11.82 17.52 -8.82
C LEU A 9 10.81 16.69 -9.61
N GLN A 10 10.50 17.16 -10.82
CA GLN A 10 9.57 16.56 -11.77
C GLN A 10 9.88 15.07 -11.95
N HIS A 11 9.22 14.23 -11.18
CA HIS A 11 9.33 12.78 -11.33
C HIS A 11 9.04 12.44 -12.79
N PRO A 12 9.88 11.68 -13.52
CA PRO A 12 9.72 11.44 -14.95
C PRO A 12 8.31 10.97 -15.33
N ARG A 13 7.69 10.15 -14.46
CA ARG A 13 6.30 9.71 -14.60
C ARG A 13 5.26 10.84 -14.45
N ARG A 14 5.44 11.78 -13.51
CA ARG A 14 4.57 12.96 -13.34
C ARG A 14 4.61 13.86 -14.57
N ASN A 15 5.78 14.05 -15.17
CA ASN A 15 5.92 14.82 -16.40
C ASN A 15 5.17 14.15 -17.57
N LEU A 16 5.30 12.83 -17.71
CA LEU A 16 4.53 12.06 -18.70
C LEU A 16 3.03 12.15 -18.46
N GLY A 17 2.56 11.98 -17.22
CA GLY A 17 1.14 12.12 -16.86
C GLY A 17 0.57 13.48 -17.29
N ASN A 18 1.27 14.57 -16.97
CA ASN A 18 0.88 15.92 -17.36
C ASN A 18 0.85 16.12 -18.89
N ARG A 19 1.80 15.54 -19.64
CA ARG A 19 1.84 15.62 -21.11
C ARG A 19 0.64 14.90 -21.73
N PHE A 20 0.37 13.67 -21.29
CA PHE A 20 -0.75 12.89 -21.78
C PHE A 20 -2.09 13.55 -21.44
N ARG A 21 -2.27 14.09 -20.22
CA ARG A 21 -3.47 14.87 -19.87
C ARG A 21 -3.64 16.08 -20.78
N SER A 22 -2.57 16.84 -21.00
CA SER A 22 -2.61 18.00 -21.90
C SER A 22 -2.98 17.61 -23.33
N GLN A 23 -2.53 16.44 -23.80
CA GLN A 23 -2.88 15.92 -25.12
C GLN A 23 -4.35 15.48 -25.18
N ALA A 24 -4.87 14.84 -24.13
CA ALA A 24 -6.28 14.48 -24.02
C ALA A 24 -7.18 15.73 -24.12
N GLU A 25 -6.86 16.79 -23.35
CA GLU A 25 -7.60 18.06 -23.38
C GLU A 25 -7.54 18.75 -24.75
N LYS A 26 -6.43 18.64 -25.49
CA LYS A 26 -6.34 19.14 -26.87
C LYS A 26 -7.31 18.42 -27.79
N PHE A 27 -7.41 17.09 -27.71
CA PHE A 27 -8.36 16.33 -28.51
C PHE A 27 -9.81 16.67 -28.16
N VAL A 28 -10.14 16.88 -26.88
CA VAL A 28 -11.46 17.40 -26.46
C VAL A 28 -11.75 18.76 -27.09
N LYS A 29 -10.77 19.67 -27.14
CA LYS A 29 -10.92 20.97 -27.83
C LYS A 29 -11.15 20.80 -29.34
N LEU A 30 -10.52 19.81 -29.98
CA LEU A 30 -10.72 19.51 -31.40
C LEU A 30 -12.13 19.00 -31.70
N VAL A 31 -12.76 18.25 -30.79
CA VAL A 31 -14.17 17.82 -30.94
C VAL A 31 -15.11 19.03 -31.15
N ARG A 32 -14.86 20.13 -30.44
CA ARG A 32 -15.66 21.36 -30.58
C ARG A 32 -15.38 22.10 -31.90
N LYS A 33 -14.15 21.99 -32.43
CA LYS A 33 -13.71 22.66 -33.65
C LYS A 33 -14.08 21.89 -34.92
N ASP A 34 -14.07 20.57 -34.86
CA ASP A 34 -14.40 19.66 -35.95
C ASP A 34 -15.36 18.56 -35.47
N PRO A 35 -16.68 18.85 -35.49
CA PRO A 35 -17.70 17.88 -35.10
C PRO A 35 -17.74 16.63 -35.99
N THR A 36 -17.26 16.72 -37.24
CA THR A 36 -17.29 15.58 -38.17
C THR A 36 -16.36 14.44 -37.73
N ARG A 37 -15.29 14.79 -36.99
CA ARG A 37 -14.33 13.83 -36.41
C ARG A 37 -14.53 13.61 -34.91
N LYS A 38 -15.73 13.92 -34.38
CA LYS A 38 -16.03 13.85 -32.94
C LYS A 38 -15.63 12.50 -32.32
N GLU A 39 -16.09 11.39 -32.88
CA GLU A 39 -15.85 10.06 -32.32
C GLU A 39 -14.37 9.70 -32.29
N GLN A 40 -13.66 9.97 -33.40
CA GLN A 40 -12.22 9.73 -33.52
C GLN A 40 -11.43 10.59 -32.52
N ASN A 41 -11.74 11.88 -32.42
CA ASN A 41 -11.07 12.78 -31.49
C ASN A 41 -11.35 12.39 -30.03
N LEU A 42 -12.58 11.97 -29.70
CA LEU A 42 -12.90 11.48 -28.36
C LEU A 42 -12.17 10.17 -28.02
N ALA A 43 -11.99 9.27 -28.99
CA ALA A 43 -11.24 8.03 -28.79
C ALA A 43 -9.76 8.33 -28.47
N TRP A 44 -9.14 9.24 -29.22
CA TRP A 44 -7.78 9.70 -28.92
C TRP A 44 -7.69 10.42 -27.57
N ALA A 45 -8.70 11.23 -27.22
CA ALA A 45 -8.75 11.90 -25.93
C ALA A 45 -8.76 10.87 -24.79
N GLU A 46 -9.61 9.85 -24.89
CA GLU A 46 -9.74 8.81 -23.87
C GLU A 46 -8.44 8.02 -23.69
N GLN A 47 -7.84 7.58 -24.79
CA GLN A 47 -6.57 6.86 -24.74
C GLN A 47 -5.48 7.69 -24.05
N ASN A 48 -5.37 8.98 -24.36
CA ASN A 48 -4.42 9.86 -23.70
C ASN A 48 -4.76 10.09 -22.22
N ALA A 49 -6.03 10.18 -21.85
CA ALA A 49 -6.43 10.33 -20.45
C ALA A 49 -6.13 9.07 -19.62
N GLN A 50 -6.34 7.87 -20.19
CA GLN A 50 -5.94 6.60 -19.57
C GLN A 50 -4.42 6.52 -19.37
N GLN A 51 -3.62 6.93 -20.37
CA GLN A 51 -2.17 7.01 -20.22
C GLN A 51 -1.74 8.03 -19.16
N ALA A 52 -2.43 9.17 -19.07
CA ALA A 52 -2.17 10.15 -18.03
C ALA A 52 -2.36 9.56 -16.63
N LEU A 53 -3.46 8.84 -16.44
CA LEU A 53 -3.79 8.17 -15.18
C LEU A 53 -2.81 7.03 -14.86
N LEU A 54 -2.43 6.20 -15.85
CA LEU A 54 -1.45 5.13 -15.69
C LEU A 54 -0.09 5.67 -15.20
N HIS A 55 0.35 6.80 -15.75
CA HIS A 55 1.62 7.40 -15.39
C HIS A 55 1.58 8.16 -14.06
N ASP A 56 0.46 8.78 -13.73
CA ASP A 56 0.29 9.53 -12.48
C ASP A 56 -1.15 9.52 -11.99
N PHE A 57 -1.55 8.41 -11.36
CA PHE A 57 -2.85 8.31 -10.72
C PHE A 57 -2.98 9.18 -9.47
N THR A 58 -1.87 9.72 -8.94
CA THR A 58 -1.87 10.56 -7.73
C THR A 58 -2.29 12.00 -8.00
N ASP A 59 -2.36 12.40 -9.28
CA ASP A 59 -2.90 13.68 -9.71
C ASP A 59 -4.39 13.56 -10.00
N GLU A 60 -5.20 14.11 -9.09
CA GLU A 60 -6.67 14.18 -9.14
C GLU A 60 -7.21 14.68 -10.49
N ARG A 61 -6.47 15.56 -11.17
CA ARG A 61 -6.87 16.09 -12.47
C ARG A 61 -6.90 15.01 -13.54
N ASN A 62 -6.08 13.98 -13.46
CA ASN A 62 -6.07 12.89 -14.42
C ASN A 62 -7.37 12.06 -14.34
N TRP A 63 -7.87 11.81 -13.13
CA TRP A 63 -9.17 11.17 -12.90
C TRP A 63 -10.33 12.00 -13.45
N LEU A 64 -10.35 13.31 -13.12
CA LEU A 64 -11.41 14.22 -13.56
C LEU A 64 -11.42 14.38 -15.09
N THR A 65 -10.24 14.47 -15.72
CA THR A 65 -10.14 14.51 -17.19
C THR A 65 -10.68 13.23 -17.82
N LEU A 66 -10.37 12.05 -17.27
CA LEU A 66 -10.86 10.78 -17.79
C LEU A 66 -12.39 10.68 -17.68
N ILE A 67 -12.97 10.96 -16.52
CA ILE A 67 -14.44 10.93 -16.36
C ILE A 67 -15.15 11.97 -17.23
N HIS A 68 -14.57 13.17 -17.38
CA HIS A 68 -15.12 14.16 -18.30
C HIS A 68 -15.19 13.63 -19.74
N ILE A 69 -14.14 12.95 -20.21
CA ILE A 69 -14.09 12.36 -21.55
C ILE A 69 -15.07 11.19 -21.68
N LYS A 70 -15.17 10.32 -20.67
CA LYS A 70 -16.15 9.23 -20.63
C LYS A 70 -17.59 9.76 -20.73
N LYS A 71 -17.90 10.84 -20.00
CA LYS A 71 -19.19 11.55 -20.11
C LYS A 71 -19.45 12.08 -21.52
N LEU A 72 -18.46 12.70 -22.16
CA LEU A 72 -18.60 13.17 -23.55
C LEU A 72 -18.82 12.04 -24.57
N ARG A 73 -18.35 10.84 -24.26
CA ARG A 73 -18.54 9.61 -25.06
C ARG A 73 -19.85 8.89 -24.76
N GLY A 74 -20.60 9.29 -23.73
CA GLY A 74 -21.79 8.59 -23.29
C GLY A 74 -21.49 7.24 -22.62
N ASP A 75 -20.28 7.05 -22.10
CA ASP A 75 -19.82 5.79 -21.51
C ASP A 75 -20.09 5.75 -19.99
N ALA A 76 -21.34 5.44 -19.62
CA ALA A 76 -21.77 5.35 -18.22
C ALA A 76 -21.02 4.25 -17.46
N ASP A 77 -20.89 3.07 -18.04
CA ASP A 77 -20.18 1.93 -17.44
C ASP A 77 -18.70 2.26 -17.23
N GLY A 78 -18.08 3.00 -18.15
CA GLY A 78 -16.72 3.48 -18.01
C GLY A 78 -16.54 4.49 -16.87
N ILE A 79 -17.55 5.34 -16.61
CA ILE A 79 -17.55 6.24 -15.44
C ILE A 79 -17.67 5.43 -14.15
N HIS A 80 -18.59 4.47 -14.11
CA HIS A 80 -18.77 3.56 -12.97
C HIS A 80 -17.45 2.86 -12.62
N ARG A 81 -16.80 2.22 -13.60
CA ARG A 81 -15.48 1.58 -13.40
C ARG A 81 -14.39 2.53 -12.91
N CYS A 82 -14.41 3.79 -13.35
CA CYS A 82 -13.44 4.78 -12.86
C CYS A 82 -13.69 5.13 -11.38
N LEU A 83 -14.94 5.12 -10.91
CA LEU A 83 -15.28 5.34 -9.50
C LEU A 83 -14.86 4.16 -8.64
N GLU A 84 -15.14 2.92 -9.07
CA GLU A 84 -14.68 1.70 -8.39
C GLU A 84 -13.14 1.67 -8.26
N ASP A 85 -12.45 2.05 -9.34
CA ASP A 85 -11.00 2.07 -9.37
C ASP A 85 -10.44 3.13 -8.40
N LEU A 86 -11.04 4.34 -8.34
CA LEU A 86 -10.65 5.33 -7.35
C LEU A 86 -10.93 4.84 -5.92
N PHE A 87 -12.06 4.18 -5.68
CA PHE A 87 -12.41 3.67 -4.35
C PHE A 87 -11.39 2.64 -3.88
N THR A 88 -10.95 1.76 -4.77
CA THR A 88 -9.85 0.81 -4.52
C THR A 88 -8.56 1.55 -4.12
N VAL A 89 -8.17 2.58 -4.87
CA VAL A 89 -6.98 3.41 -4.57
C VAL A 89 -7.09 4.12 -3.21
N LEU A 90 -8.29 4.57 -2.84
CA LEU A 90 -8.59 5.22 -1.56
C LEU A 90 -8.79 4.23 -0.41
N GLY A 91 -8.70 2.92 -0.65
CA GLY A 91 -8.93 1.89 0.35
C GLY A 91 -10.37 1.86 0.86
N ARG A 92 -11.30 2.22 -0.01
CA ARG A 92 -12.74 2.10 0.18
C ARG A 92 -13.22 0.83 -0.50
N ASP A 93 -14.37 0.33 -0.05
CA ASP A 93 -15.03 -0.81 -0.66
C ASP A 93 -15.57 -0.43 -2.04
N PRO A 94 -15.04 -1.01 -3.14
CA PRO A 94 -15.46 -0.67 -4.50
C PRO A 94 -16.92 -1.09 -4.77
N GLU A 95 -17.43 -2.14 -4.09
CA GLU A 95 -18.82 -2.60 -4.26
C GLU A 95 -19.84 -1.55 -3.77
N ARG A 96 -19.43 -0.60 -2.94
CA ARG A 96 -20.28 0.55 -2.57
C ARG A 96 -20.62 1.47 -3.73
N VAL A 97 -19.94 1.33 -4.88
CA VAL A 97 -20.33 2.02 -6.11
C VAL A 97 -21.55 1.34 -6.74
N ASP A 98 -21.76 0.04 -6.51
CA ASP A 98 -22.96 -0.68 -6.95
C ASP A 98 -24.21 -0.22 -6.19
N ASP A 99 -24.06 0.22 -4.94
CA ASP A 99 -25.15 0.89 -4.19
C ASP A 99 -25.63 2.17 -4.89
N LEU A 100 -24.82 2.71 -5.82
CA LEU A 100 -25.14 3.88 -6.63
C LEU A 100 -25.67 3.51 -8.03
N ALA A 101 -25.98 2.24 -8.31
CA ALA A 101 -26.39 1.77 -9.64
C ALA A 101 -27.67 2.42 -10.16
N GLU A 102 -28.56 2.89 -9.28
CA GLU A 102 -29.77 3.63 -9.66
C GLU A 102 -29.48 5.08 -10.10
N LEU A 103 -28.26 5.59 -9.86
CA LEU A 103 -27.87 6.95 -10.26
C LEU A 103 -27.52 7.03 -11.74
N ASN A 104 -27.89 8.15 -12.36
CA ASN A 104 -27.44 8.46 -13.70
C ASN A 104 -25.97 8.92 -13.68
N PHE A 105 -25.04 7.99 -13.89
CA PHE A 105 -23.60 8.28 -13.91
C PHE A 105 -23.18 9.26 -15.02
N LEU A 106 -23.92 9.36 -16.13
CA LEU A 106 -23.62 10.36 -17.17
C LEU A 106 -23.89 11.78 -16.66
N GLU A 107 -24.91 11.95 -15.83
CA GLU A 107 -25.23 13.24 -15.23
C GLU A 107 -24.31 13.53 -14.05
N LEU A 108 -24.27 12.61 -13.07
CA LEU A 108 -23.69 12.85 -11.74
C LEU A 108 -22.26 12.34 -11.55
N GLY A 109 -21.76 11.45 -12.40
CA GLY A 109 -20.50 10.74 -12.14
C GLY A 109 -19.27 11.64 -12.03
N HIS A 110 -19.22 12.74 -12.79
CA HIS A 110 -18.18 13.75 -12.64
C HIS A 110 -18.24 14.45 -11.27
N ASP A 111 -19.44 14.80 -10.81
CA ASP A 111 -19.61 15.51 -9.55
C ASP A 111 -19.38 14.57 -8.36
N LEU A 112 -19.78 13.30 -8.47
CA LEU A 112 -19.45 12.25 -7.50
C LEU A 112 -17.93 12.05 -7.37
N MET A 113 -17.22 11.94 -8.48
CA MET A 113 -15.75 11.84 -8.50
C MET A 113 -15.11 13.08 -7.87
N SER A 114 -15.56 14.27 -8.27
CA SER A 114 -15.02 15.52 -7.75
C SER A 114 -15.30 15.70 -6.25
N ALA A 115 -16.50 15.34 -5.77
CA ALA A 115 -16.86 15.38 -4.36
C ALA A 115 -16.04 14.36 -3.55
N THR A 116 -15.83 13.16 -4.09
CA THR A 116 -15.00 12.12 -3.45
C THR A 116 -13.58 12.62 -3.23
N LEU A 117 -12.94 13.16 -4.27
CA LEU A 117 -11.58 13.71 -4.20
C LEU A 117 -11.48 14.97 -3.33
N LEU A 118 -12.57 15.74 -3.21
CA LEU A 118 -12.62 16.89 -2.30
C LEU A 118 -12.69 16.47 -0.83
N VAL A 119 -13.41 15.39 -0.53
CA VAL A 119 -13.52 14.83 0.83
C VAL A 119 -12.27 14.06 1.21
N ASP A 120 -11.70 13.29 0.29
CA ASP A 120 -10.57 12.37 0.52
C ASP A 120 -9.49 12.54 -0.56
N PRO A 121 -8.71 13.64 -0.50
CA PRO A 121 -7.73 13.98 -1.52
C PRO A 121 -6.61 12.94 -1.67
N LEU A 122 -6.14 12.73 -2.90
CA LEU A 122 -4.99 11.84 -3.16
C LEU A 122 -3.66 12.50 -2.75
N ASN A 123 -3.61 13.83 -2.74
CA ASN A 123 -2.46 14.57 -2.25
C ASN A 123 -2.37 14.44 -0.71
N PRO A 124 -1.24 13.98 -0.15
CA PRO A 124 -1.10 13.73 1.28
C PRO A 124 -1.20 15.00 2.14
N ASP A 125 -0.75 16.16 1.66
CA ASP A 125 -0.87 17.41 2.41
C ASP A 125 -2.32 17.91 2.48
N LYS A 126 -3.04 17.87 1.35
CA LYS A 126 -4.47 18.20 1.32
C LYS A 126 -5.30 17.22 2.16
N TRP A 127 -4.96 15.94 2.11
CA TRP A 127 -5.56 14.90 2.95
C TRP A 127 -5.32 15.19 4.42
N TRP A 128 -4.10 15.55 4.81
CA TRP A 128 -3.74 15.83 6.19
C TRP A 128 -4.57 16.98 6.76
N GLN A 129 -4.73 18.08 6.01
CA GLN A 129 -5.55 19.23 6.41
C GLN A 129 -7.00 18.88 6.77
N LYS A 130 -7.53 17.75 6.27
CA LYS A 130 -8.90 17.29 6.53
C LYS A 130 -8.99 16.17 7.58
N THR A 131 -7.88 15.55 7.93
CA THR A 131 -7.85 14.28 8.67
C THR A 131 -7.30 14.43 10.09
N GLN A 132 -6.96 15.64 10.54
CA GLN A 132 -6.34 15.88 11.85
C GLN A 132 -7.26 15.56 13.05
N GLU A 133 -8.58 15.55 12.83
CA GLU A 133 -9.55 15.21 13.87
C GLU A 133 -9.43 13.73 14.26
N LYS A 134 -9.57 13.44 15.56
CA LYS A 134 -9.38 12.10 16.13
C LYS A 134 -10.24 11.03 15.45
N GLN A 135 -11.50 11.35 15.12
CA GLN A 135 -12.39 10.41 14.43
C GLN A 135 -11.88 10.08 13.03
N ASN A 136 -11.42 11.09 12.27
CA ASN A 136 -10.92 10.90 10.92
C ASN A 136 -9.60 10.09 10.92
N LEU A 137 -8.75 10.28 11.93
CA LEU A 137 -7.56 9.44 12.14
C LEU A 137 -7.93 7.99 12.44
N GLN A 138 -8.95 7.77 13.28
CA GLN A 138 -9.43 6.42 13.60
C GLN A 138 -10.01 5.75 12.35
N ASP A 139 -10.83 6.45 11.58
CA ASP A 139 -11.39 5.93 10.33
C ASP A 139 -10.29 5.59 9.32
N PHE A 140 -9.23 6.40 9.24
CA PHE A 140 -8.06 6.11 8.43
C PHE A 140 -7.33 4.85 8.93
N ALA A 141 -7.11 4.73 10.24
CA ALA A 141 -6.47 3.57 10.84
C ALA A 141 -7.25 2.29 10.55
N ASP A 142 -8.57 2.31 10.74
CA ASP A 142 -9.46 1.18 10.49
C ASP A 142 -9.47 0.77 9.02
N ARG A 143 -9.37 1.74 8.10
CA ARG A 143 -9.18 1.45 6.66
C ARG A 143 -7.84 0.76 6.42
N CYS A 144 -6.73 1.30 6.92
CA CYS A 144 -5.41 0.69 6.75
C CYS A 144 -5.32 -0.73 7.30
N LYS A 145 -6.04 -1.03 8.38
CA LYS A 145 -6.06 -2.38 9.00
C LYS A 145 -6.76 -3.44 8.16
N ARG A 146 -7.64 -3.04 7.23
CA ARG A 146 -8.38 -3.94 6.33
C ARG A 146 -7.90 -3.87 4.88
N LEU A 147 -7.03 -2.93 4.55
CA LEU A 147 -6.62 -2.64 3.19
C LEU A 147 -5.58 -3.65 2.70
N ASP A 148 -5.81 -4.17 1.49
CA ASP A 148 -4.80 -4.93 0.77
C ASP A 148 -3.74 -3.98 0.18
N PHE A 149 -2.53 -4.00 0.75
CA PHE A 149 -1.41 -3.18 0.27
C PHE A 149 -0.64 -3.83 -0.88
N ARG A 150 -1.06 -4.99 -1.40
CA ARG A 150 -0.47 -5.58 -2.63
C ARG A 150 -0.88 -4.81 -3.87
N ASP A 151 -2.03 -4.12 -3.87
CA ASP A 151 -2.29 -3.08 -4.86
C ASP A 151 -1.25 -1.94 -4.70
N GLN A 152 -0.46 -1.73 -5.75
CA GLN A 152 0.63 -0.76 -5.76
C GLN A 152 0.16 0.69 -5.57
N ARG A 153 -1.05 1.02 -6.05
CA ARG A 153 -1.61 2.37 -5.99
C ARG A 153 -2.15 2.66 -4.60
N ALA A 154 -2.82 1.69 -3.99
CA ALA A 154 -3.25 1.76 -2.59
C ALA A 154 -2.04 1.89 -1.66
N ASN A 155 -0.99 1.08 -1.87
CA ASN A 155 0.28 1.14 -1.16
C ASN A 155 0.94 2.54 -1.26
N ILE A 156 1.10 3.08 -2.48
CA ILE A 156 1.71 4.41 -2.67
C ILE A 156 0.88 5.50 -1.98
N THR A 157 -0.45 5.47 -2.12
CA THR A 157 -1.34 6.50 -1.57
C THR A 157 -1.28 6.51 -0.05
N HIS A 158 -1.47 5.34 0.57
CA HIS A 158 -1.52 5.21 2.01
C HIS A 158 -0.14 5.28 2.66
N GLY A 159 0.91 4.75 2.02
CA GLY A 159 2.29 4.90 2.47
C GLY A 159 2.71 6.36 2.57
N ARG A 160 2.32 7.21 1.60
CA ARG A 160 2.54 8.67 1.68
C ARG A 160 1.74 9.32 2.81
N ARG A 161 0.50 8.89 3.03
CA ARG A 161 -0.32 9.37 4.17
C ARG A 161 0.28 8.98 5.52
N MET A 162 0.77 7.74 5.65
CA MET A 162 1.49 7.28 6.84
C MET A 162 2.78 8.07 7.05
N GLN A 163 3.55 8.32 6.00
CA GLN A 163 4.73 9.18 6.10
C GLN A 163 4.37 10.60 6.57
N LYS A 164 3.24 11.15 6.09
CA LYS A 164 2.72 12.42 6.57
C LYS A 164 2.35 12.41 8.05
N LEU A 165 1.74 11.33 8.55
CA LEU A 165 1.48 11.13 9.99
C LEU A 165 2.77 11.24 10.80
N ARG A 166 3.84 10.56 10.36
CA ARG A 166 5.14 10.60 11.03
C ARG A 166 5.72 12.01 11.06
N GLU A 167 5.69 12.71 9.93
CA GLU A 167 6.23 14.08 9.80
C GLU A 167 5.50 15.09 10.70
N ASP A 168 4.20 14.88 10.94
CA ASP A 168 3.38 15.72 11.82
C ASP A 168 3.35 15.24 13.28
N GLY A 169 4.22 14.30 13.64
CA GLY A 169 4.39 13.84 15.03
C GLY A 169 3.43 12.74 15.50
N GLN A 170 2.56 12.21 14.62
CA GLN A 170 1.71 11.05 14.91
C GLN A 170 2.48 9.73 14.80
N VAL A 171 3.63 9.64 15.49
CA VAL A 171 4.60 8.54 15.35
C VAL A 171 4.04 7.21 15.86
N GLU A 172 3.24 7.20 16.94
CA GLU A 172 2.60 5.98 17.45
C GLU A 172 1.68 5.36 16.40
N LEU A 173 0.82 6.20 15.81
CA LEU A 173 -0.11 5.75 14.77
C LEU A 173 0.64 5.30 13.52
N PHE A 174 1.73 5.97 13.16
CA PHE A 174 2.60 5.50 12.08
C PHE A 174 3.16 4.10 12.37
N ILE A 175 3.70 3.84 13.57
CA ILE A 175 4.27 2.54 13.95
C ILE A 175 3.20 1.44 13.95
N ASP A 176 1.98 1.73 14.39
CA ASP A 176 0.85 0.79 14.32
C ASP A 176 0.54 0.43 12.86
N LEU A 177 0.32 1.43 12.01
CA LEU A 177 -0.17 1.23 10.65
C LEU A 177 0.90 0.70 9.67
N VAL A 178 2.16 1.09 9.84
CA VAL A 178 3.24 0.70 8.93
C VAL A 178 3.50 -0.82 8.97
N GLN A 179 3.19 -1.49 10.08
CA GLN A 179 3.31 -2.95 10.20
C GLN A 179 2.34 -3.68 9.28
N HIS A 180 1.12 -3.16 9.08
CA HIS A 180 0.16 -3.71 8.12
C HIS A 180 0.69 -3.59 6.68
N LEU A 181 1.27 -2.45 6.34
CA LEU A 181 1.88 -2.23 5.03
C LEU A 181 3.08 -3.16 4.82
N LEU A 182 3.97 -3.26 5.80
CA LEU A 182 5.16 -4.11 5.75
C LEU A 182 4.84 -5.61 5.74
N ALA A 183 3.70 -6.03 6.31
CA ALA A 183 3.23 -7.40 6.23
C ALA A 183 2.86 -7.79 4.79
N HIS A 184 2.22 -6.89 4.05
CA HIS A 184 1.93 -7.07 2.63
C HIS A 184 3.10 -6.70 1.71
N ARG A 185 4.14 -6.04 2.23
CA ARG A 185 5.33 -5.60 1.47
C ARG A 185 6.62 -5.95 2.21
N PRO A 186 6.87 -7.23 2.52
CA PRO A 186 8.03 -7.65 3.29
C PRO A 186 9.34 -7.22 2.63
N ALA A 187 9.42 -7.20 1.30
CA ALA A 187 10.63 -6.80 0.56
C ALA A 187 11.02 -5.31 0.69
N ASN A 188 10.18 -4.45 1.29
CA ASN A 188 10.46 -3.01 1.43
C ASN A 188 11.50 -2.72 2.54
N PHE A 189 12.76 -3.01 2.24
CA PHE A 189 13.86 -2.87 3.19
C PHE A 189 14.07 -1.43 3.69
N GLU A 190 13.75 -0.41 2.89
CA GLU A 190 13.90 0.99 3.28
C GLU A 190 12.93 1.35 4.42
N LEU A 191 11.68 0.89 4.31
CA LEU A 191 10.66 1.12 5.32
C LEU A 191 10.92 0.28 6.59
N TRP A 192 11.45 -0.94 6.45
CA TRP A 192 11.95 -1.71 7.60
C TRP A 192 13.09 -1.01 8.32
N LEU A 193 14.05 -0.42 7.59
CA LEU A 193 15.12 0.38 8.20
C LEU A 193 14.57 1.60 8.93
N GLN A 194 13.59 2.29 8.36
CA GLN A 194 12.93 3.41 9.00
C GLN A 194 12.21 2.98 10.29
N LEU A 195 11.49 1.88 10.27
CA LEU A 195 10.80 1.33 11.45
C LEU A 195 11.81 0.92 12.54
N GLY A 196 12.90 0.23 12.17
CA GLY A 196 13.97 -0.14 13.10
C GLY A 196 14.61 1.07 13.80
N ARG A 197 14.85 2.16 13.05
CA ARG A 197 15.39 3.42 13.61
C ARG A 197 14.41 4.10 14.57
N LEU A 198 13.11 3.98 14.33
CA LEU A 198 12.08 4.50 15.24
C LEU A 198 12.06 3.72 16.55
N HIS A 199 12.01 2.39 16.49
CA HIS A 199 12.11 1.53 17.67
C HIS A 199 13.41 1.78 18.46
N GLU A 200 14.54 1.94 17.76
CA GLU A 200 15.82 2.29 18.38
C GLU A 200 15.75 3.63 19.13
N GLY A 201 15.15 4.67 18.54
CA GLY A 201 14.94 5.97 19.19
C GLY A 201 14.06 5.89 20.43
N ARG A 202 13.12 4.93 20.45
CA ARG A 202 12.20 4.66 21.56
C ARG A 202 12.77 3.73 22.62
N LYS A 203 13.98 3.20 22.40
CA LYS A 203 14.64 2.19 23.25
C LYS A 203 13.90 0.84 23.30
N GLU A 204 13.14 0.53 22.26
CA GLU A 204 12.50 -0.76 22.01
C GLU A 204 13.53 -1.66 21.30
N VAL A 205 14.44 -2.23 22.11
CA VAL A 205 15.68 -2.87 21.63
C VAL A 205 15.40 -4.08 20.75
N ASP A 206 14.46 -4.93 21.19
CA ASP A 206 14.16 -6.18 20.50
C ASP A 206 13.43 -5.92 19.17
N GLU A 207 12.49 -4.98 19.15
CA GLU A 207 11.77 -4.57 17.94
C GLU A 207 12.72 -3.94 16.92
N ALA A 208 13.64 -3.08 17.38
CA ALA A 208 14.67 -2.49 16.51
C ALA A 208 15.55 -3.58 15.89
N TRP A 209 16.02 -4.53 16.71
CA TRP A 209 16.82 -5.65 16.23
C TRP A 209 16.07 -6.49 15.20
N LEU A 210 14.82 -6.86 15.47
CA LEU A 210 14.01 -7.70 14.58
C LEU A 210 13.79 -7.03 13.22
N CYS A 211 13.63 -5.70 13.18
CA CYS A 211 13.59 -4.93 11.94
C CYS A 211 14.91 -5.01 11.17
N TYR A 212 16.04 -4.77 11.84
CA TYR A 212 17.36 -4.84 11.20
C TYR A 212 17.74 -6.26 10.76
N ASP A 213 17.36 -7.28 11.52
CA ASP A 213 17.51 -8.70 11.17
C ASP A 213 16.69 -9.04 9.91
N HIS A 214 15.46 -8.52 9.81
CA HIS A 214 14.65 -8.67 8.62
C HIS A 214 15.32 -8.01 7.40
N VAL A 215 15.86 -6.80 7.55
CA VAL A 215 16.60 -6.12 6.48
C VAL A 215 17.80 -6.96 6.03
N GLN A 216 18.55 -7.56 6.95
CA GLN A 216 19.70 -8.40 6.59
C GLN A 216 19.28 -9.71 5.91
N ALA A 217 18.14 -10.28 6.28
CA ALA A 217 17.58 -11.43 5.56
C ALA A 217 17.24 -11.11 4.09
N LEU A 218 16.74 -9.90 3.82
CA LEU A 218 16.47 -9.41 2.45
C LEU A 218 17.75 -8.98 1.71
N ARG A 219 18.70 -8.41 2.46
CA ARG A 219 19.94 -7.83 1.96
C ARG A 219 21.12 -8.35 2.80
N PRO A 220 21.67 -9.53 2.48
CA PRO A 220 22.74 -10.15 3.29
C PRO A 220 24.00 -9.28 3.45
N ARG A 221 24.24 -8.34 2.52
CA ARG A 221 25.35 -7.38 2.57
C ARG A 221 25.05 -6.10 3.38
N SER A 222 23.86 -5.98 3.95
CA SER A 222 23.50 -4.84 4.79
C SER A 222 24.21 -4.93 6.14
N GLU A 223 24.90 -3.86 6.52
CA GLU A 223 25.63 -3.74 7.79
C GLU A 223 24.77 -3.10 8.90
N GLU A 224 23.52 -2.74 8.63
CA GLU A 224 22.73 -1.93 9.57
C GLU A 224 22.46 -2.65 10.90
N ARG A 225 22.29 -3.99 10.88
CA ARG A 225 22.17 -4.82 12.09
C ARG A 225 23.47 -4.81 12.90
N ASP A 226 24.61 -4.99 12.25
CA ASP A 226 25.93 -5.03 12.92
C ASP A 226 26.30 -3.65 13.49
N LYS A 227 25.97 -2.57 12.75
CA LYS A 227 26.10 -1.19 13.26
C LYS A 227 25.22 -0.95 14.48
N TYR A 228 24.00 -1.48 14.49
CA TYR A 228 23.12 -1.39 15.65
C TYR A 228 23.67 -2.16 16.84
N LEU A 229 24.15 -3.40 16.63
CA LEU A 229 24.81 -4.21 17.66
C LEU A 229 25.96 -3.44 18.31
N LYS A 230 26.81 -2.80 17.50
CA LYS A 230 27.94 -1.99 17.98
C LYS A 230 27.47 -0.83 18.86
N ARG A 231 26.45 -0.08 18.44
CA ARG A 231 25.87 1.02 19.26
C ARG A 231 25.27 0.51 20.56
N LEU A 232 24.66 -0.68 20.54
CA LEU A 232 24.04 -1.29 21.70
C LEU A 232 25.10 -1.75 22.70
N THR A 233 26.15 -2.43 22.25
CA THR A 233 27.25 -2.91 23.10
C THR A 233 28.11 -1.77 23.66
N GLU A 234 28.33 -0.69 22.89
CA GLU A 234 29.02 0.52 23.38
C GLU A 234 28.26 1.23 24.52
N ARG A 235 26.92 1.07 24.57
CA ARG A 235 26.08 1.68 25.62
C ARG A 235 25.89 0.77 26.84
N MET A 236 26.21 -0.51 26.75
CA MET A 236 25.99 -1.49 27.80
C MET A 236 27.29 -1.76 28.57
N ASP A 237 27.17 -1.93 29.89
CA ASP A 237 28.30 -2.38 30.70
C ASP A 237 28.78 -3.76 30.20
N SER A 238 30.07 -3.85 29.94
CA SER A 238 30.76 -4.96 29.26
C SER A 238 30.66 -6.32 29.97
N ALA A 239 30.10 -6.36 31.18
CA ALA A 239 30.01 -7.58 31.99
C ALA A 239 28.85 -8.51 31.62
N ILE A 240 27.74 -8.00 31.06
CA ILE A 240 26.54 -8.81 30.82
C ILE A 240 26.32 -9.09 29.32
N GLY A 241 26.69 -8.15 28.45
CA GLY A 241 26.51 -8.27 26.99
C GLY A 241 25.03 -8.40 26.58
N TRP A 242 24.66 -7.84 25.45
CA TRP A 242 23.32 -8.08 24.92
C TRP A 242 23.25 -9.46 24.25
N LYS A 243 22.22 -10.25 24.58
CA LYS A 243 22.09 -11.65 24.14
C LYS A 243 21.19 -11.88 22.93
N GLY A 244 20.63 -10.82 22.36
CA GLY A 244 19.56 -10.95 21.36
C GLY A 244 18.17 -10.98 21.99
N PRO A 245 17.12 -10.74 21.20
CA PRO A 245 15.77 -11.14 21.58
C PRO A 245 15.73 -12.66 21.76
N ASP A 246 14.93 -13.13 22.70
CA ASP A 246 14.74 -14.58 22.88
C ASP A 246 14.03 -15.20 21.66
N ALA A 247 14.08 -16.54 21.57
CA ALA A 247 13.46 -17.27 20.46
C ALA A 247 11.94 -17.01 20.40
N ASP A 248 11.32 -16.78 21.56
CA ASP A 248 9.88 -16.53 21.68
C ASP A 248 9.50 -15.17 21.09
N ALA A 249 10.30 -14.11 21.30
CA ALA A 249 10.11 -12.78 20.75
C ALA A 249 10.25 -12.79 19.23
N LYS A 250 11.27 -13.48 18.69
CA LYS A 250 11.43 -13.64 17.23
C LYS A 250 10.26 -14.39 16.62
N THR A 251 9.84 -15.48 17.25
CA THR A 251 8.71 -16.30 16.77
C THR A 251 7.40 -15.53 16.85
N SER A 252 7.17 -14.79 17.94
CA SER A 252 5.97 -13.96 18.13
C SER A 252 5.89 -12.83 17.11
N PHE A 253 7.03 -12.19 16.82
CA PHE A 253 7.11 -11.17 15.78
C PHE A 253 6.75 -11.75 14.40
N LEU A 254 7.34 -12.89 14.02
CA LEU A 254 7.09 -13.52 12.72
C LEU A 254 5.64 -13.98 12.59
N LYS A 255 5.07 -14.61 13.62
CA LYS A 255 3.65 -14.99 13.67
C LYS A 255 2.71 -13.78 13.58
N ARG A 256 3.08 -12.65 14.21
CA ARG A 256 2.33 -11.41 14.07
C ARG A 256 2.34 -10.92 12.62
N MET A 257 3.50 -10.87 11.98
CA MET A 257 3.62 -10.43 10.59
C MET A 257 2.91 -11.38 9.62
N GLU A 258 2.99 -12.70 9.83
CA GLU A 258 2.24 -13.73 9.10
C GLU A 258 0.73 -13.46 9.18
N LYS A 259 0.20 -13.28 10.40
CA LYS A 259 -1.22 -12.97 10.61
C LYS A 259 -1.66 -11.68 9.91
N LEU A 260 -0.80 -10.67 9.87
CA LEU A 260 -1.07 -9.40 9.19
C LEU A 260 -0.99 -9.52 7.66
N ALA A 261 -0.18 -10.44 7.14
CA ALA A 261 0.00 -10.66 5.71
C ALA A 261 -1.15 -11.47 5.08
N ARG A 262 -1.88 -12.21 5.92
CA ARG A 262 -3.01 -13.02 5.49
C ARG A 262 -4.06 -12.15 4.80
N LYS A 263 -4.53 -12.59 3.62
CA LYS A 263 -5.63 -11.94 2.91
C LYS A 263 -6.82 -11.80 3.87
N ILE A 264 -7.20 -10.58 4.21
CA ILE A 264 -8.52 -10.32 4.79
C ILE A 264 -9.48 -10.40 3.61
N SER A 265 -10.07 -11.57 3.37
CA SER A 265 -11.28 -11.62 2.55
C SER A 265 -12.27 -10.61 3.13
N THR A 266 -12.87 -9.78 2.27
CA THR A 266 -13.95 -8.89 2.66
C THR A 266 -14.95 -9.70 3.50
N PRO A 267 -15.34 -9.22 4.69
CA PRO A 267 -16.39 -9.89 5.44
C PRO A 267 -17.69 -9.65 4.67
N THR A 268 -18.09 -10.61 3.83
CA THR A 268 -19.49 -10.73 3.45
C THR A 268 -20.29 -10.97 4.75
N PRO A 269 -21.46 -10.34 4.94
CA PRO A 269 -22.24 -10.47 6.18
C PRO A 269 -22.75 -11.88 6.50
N ASP A 270 -22.47 -12.88 5.67
CA ASP A 270 -23.00 -14.25 5.80
C ASP A 270 -21.91 -15.34 5.71
N ALA A 271 -20.68 -15.07 6.13
CA ALA A 271 -19.73 -16.15 6.40
C ALA A 271 -20.06 -16.82 7.75
N LYS A 272 -21.09 -17.68 7.75
CA LYS A 272 -21.22 -18.70 8.80
C LYS A 272 -19.89 -19.45 8.88
N SER A 273 -19.31 -19.44 10.08
CA SER A 273 -18.19 -20.31 10.43
C SER A 273 -18.63 -21.76 10.22
N GLU A 274 -18.29 -22.35 9.08
CA GLU A 274 -18.33 -23.80 8.94
C GLU A 274 -17.17 -24.37 9.75
N ALA A 275 -17.56 -25.12 10.78
CA ALA A 275 -16.67 -25.85 11.64
C ALA A 275 -16.12 -27.09 10.93
N ASP A 276 -14.83 -27.31 11.14
CA ASP A 276 -14.10 -28.58 11.22
C ASP A 276 -14.26 -29.61 10.09
N VAL A 277 -13.29 -29.58 9.18
CA VAL A 277 -12.53 -30.80 8.82
C VAL A 277 -11.04 -30.49 9.03
N VAL A 278 -10.53 -30.76 10.23
CA VAL A 278 -9.09 -30.68 10.51
C VAL A 278 -8.44 -31.97 9.99
N GLU A 279 -8.17 -32.02 8.70
CA GLU A 279 -7.01 -32.79 8.25
C GLU A 279 -5.79 -32.07 8.83
N VAL A 280 -4.88 -32.81 9.48
CA VAL A 280 -3.63 -32.23 10.00
C VAL A 280 -2.76 -31.93 8.79
N GLU A 281 -3.06 -30.85 8.08
CA GLU A 281 -2.21 -30.33 7.01
C GLU A 281 -0.85 -29.99 7.63
N SER A 282 0.19 -30.67 7.14
CA SER A 282 1.56 -30.40 7.53
C SER A 282 1.91 -28.94 7.20
N GLU A 283 2.84 -28.35 7.96
CA GLU A 283 3.33 -26.99 7.71
C GLU A 283 3.90 -26.84 6.29
N GLU A 284 4.50 -27.92 5.77
CA GLU A 284 4.97 -27.99 4.40
C GLU A 284 3.82 -27.90 3.37
N SER A 285 2.72 -28.62 3.57
CA SER A 285 1.53 -28.54 2.71
C SER A 285 0.92 -27.13 2.72
N LYS A 286 0.90 -26.48 3.89
CA LYS A 286 0.42 -25.10 4.01
C LYS A 286 1.28 -24.11 3.24
N LEU A 287 2.61 -24.23 3.33
CA LEU A 287 3.53 -23.40 2.55
C LEU A 287 3.35 -23.62 1.05
N GLN A 288 3.18 -24.86 0.60
CA GLN A 288 2.88 -25.18 -0.80
C GLN A 288 1.56 -24.54 -1.26
N ALA A 289 0.51 -24.64 -0.45
CA ALA A 289 -0.79 -24.05 -0.73
C ALA A 289 -0.71 -22.52 -0.84
N LEU A 290 -0.05 -21.85 0.11
CA LEU A 290 0.14 -20.40 0.10
C LEU A 290 0.88 -19.93 -1.16
N LEU A 291 2.00 -20.57 -1.50
CA LEU A 291 2.76 -20.24 -2.71
C LEU A 291 1.95 -20.47 -3.99
N SER A 292 1.18 -21.56 -4.05
CA SER A 292 0.31 -21.86 -5.20
C SER A 292 -0.83 -20.84 -5.34
N ALA A 293 -1.33 -20.31 -4.23
CA ALA A 293 -2.36 -19.27 -4.19
C ALA A 293 -1.82 -17.85 -4.47
N GLY A 294 -0.49 -17.70 -4.61
CA GLY A 294 0.17 -16.39 -4.78
C GLY A 294 0.29 -15.59 -3.49
N ASP A 295 0.06 -16.18 -2.32
CA ASP A 295 0.21 -15.55 -1.01
C ASP A 295 1.65 -15.63 -0.52
N ALA A 296 2.55 -15.05 -1.31
CA ALA A 296 3.99 -15.09 -1.08
C ALA A 296 4.40 -14.40 0.23
N GLU A 297 3.69 -13.35 0.64
CA GLU A 297 3.99 -12.60 1.86
C GLU A 297 3.76 -13.45 3.12
N GLU A 298 2.61 -14.12 3.20
CA GLU A 298 2.26 -15.01 4.30
C GLU A 298 3.22 -16.21 4.33
N ALA A 299 3.46 -16.83 3.18
CA ALA A 299 4.43 -17.92 3.04
C ALA A 299 5.84 -17.51 3.49
N PHE A 300 6.27 -16.28 3.16
CA PHE A 300 7.58 -15.77 3.55
C PHE A 300 7.73 -15.67 5.07
N PHE A 301 6.74 -15.11 5.77
CA PHE A 301 6.80 -14.99 7.23
C PHE A 301 6.69 -16.35 7.93
N MET A 302 5.83 -17.25 7.43
CA MET A 302 5.70 -18.61 7.94
C MET A 302 7.01 -19.39 7.80
N ALA A 303 7.60 -19.41 6.60
CA ALA A 303 8.87 -20.11 6.36
C ALA A 303 10.02 -19.55 7.21
N ARG A 304 10.09 -18.22 7.37
CA ARG A 304 11.09 -17.58 8.25
C ARG A 304 10.84 -17.90 9.73
N GLY A 305 9.58 -18.08 10.14
CA GLY A 305 9.19 -18.55 11.48
C GLY A 305 9.68 -19.96 11.76
N LEU A 306 9.49 -20.87 10.81
CA LEU A 306 9.96 -22.25 10.88
C LEU A 306 11.49 -22.33 10.97
N LEU A 307 12.21 -21.54 10.18
CA LEU A 307 13.67 -21.43 10.29
C LEU A 307 14.12 -20.91 11.66
N ALA A 308 13.34 -20.03 12.30
CA ALA A 308 13.68 -19.49 13.61
C ALA A 308 13.59 -20.55 14.73
N ILE A 309 12.75 -21.59 14.56
CA ILE A 309 12.59 -22.69 15.51
C ILE A 309 13.45 -23.92 15.16
N GLY A 310 14.21 -23.88 14.06
CA GLY A 310 15.19 -24.91 13.68
C GLY A 310 14.81 -25.80 12.50
N GLU A 311 13.67 -25.54 11.85
CA GLU A 311 13.18 -26.33 10.72
C GLU A 311 13.90 -25.95 9.42
N SER A 312 15.06 -26.55 9.16
CA SER A 312 15.93 -26.18 8.03
C SER A 312 15.30 -26.38 6.65
N TRP A 313 14.35 -27.31 6.51
CA TRP A 313 13.64 -27.58 5.25
C TRP A 313 12.83 -26.36 4.76
N ALA A 314 12.42 -25.46 5.67
CA ALA A 314 11.67 -24.26 5.31
C ALA A 314 12.49 -23.24 4.50
N SER A 315 13.83 -23.41 4.42
CA SER A 315 14.70 -22.51 3.65
C SER A 315 14.32 -22.44 2.17
N GLU A 316 13.99 -23.59 1.57
CA GLU A 316 13.60 -23.64 0.16
C GLU A 316 12.32 -22.85 -0.11
N TYR A 317 11.35 -22.95 0.80
CA TYR A 317 10.08 -22.23 0.72
C TYR A 317 10.25 -20.72 0.94
N MET A 318 11.14 -20.32 1.85
CA MET A 318 11.48 -18.91 2.06
C MET A 318 12.11 -18.30 0.79
N ASP A 319 13.01 -19.03 0.13
CA ASP A 319 13.65 -18.56 -1.11
C ASP A 319 12.63 -18.45 -2.26
N LYS A 320 11.74 -19.44 -2.43
CA LYS A 320 10.62 -19.39 -3.39
C LYS A 320 9.69 -18.19 -3.13
N ALA A 321 9.28 -17.99 -1.88
CA ALA A 321 8.45 -16.85 -1.50
C ALA A 321 9.16 -15.53 -1.83
N ARG A 322 10.46 -15.42 -1.52
CA ARG A 322 11.26 -14.23 -1.81
C ARG A 322 11.35 -13.93 -3.32
N GLU A 323 11.44 -14.95 -4.16
CA GLU A 323 11.46 -14.75 -5.63
C GLU A 323 10.14 -14.18 -6.14
N MET A 324 9.00 -14.59 -5.58
CA MET A 324 7.68 -14.08 -5.94
C MET A 324 7.42 -12.63 -5.48
N LEU A 325 8.18 -12.16 -4.48
CA LEU A 325 8.04 -10.80 -3.93
C LEU A 325 8.79 -9.72 -4.73
N ASN A 326 9.60 -10.11 -5.74
CA ASN A 326 10.48 -9.21 -6.49
C ASN A 326 9.87 -8.67 -7.79
#